data_AF-D8P8D6-F1
#
_entry.id   AF-D8P8D6-F1
#
_cell.length_a   1.000
_cell.length_b   1.000
_cell.length_c   1.000
_cell.angle_alpha   90.00
_cell.angle_beta   90.00
_cell.angle_gamma   90.00
#
_symmetry.space_group_name_H-M   'P 1'
#
loop_
_entity.id
_entity.type
_entity.pdbx_description
1 polymer ?
#
loop_
_entity_poly.entity_id
_entity_poly.type
_entity_poly.pdbx_seq_one_letter_code
_entity_poly.pdbx_strand_id
1 'polypeptide(L)'
;MRRGMVNGSKAPKRMNIGWCLGSAGASLIELLIAMAISSIAISASIHVFSSVGLRFSTQHSTMVTNQDLRLGLDVLCSEVRLAGGGLLGGDSPFLKAKADEIEFFANLSGASTTLTQVAEVGRQELSVDEGAGWPKGKQLLVCTAVHCAWNQLAADGRKQTLTVVTPTAEQFPARSAIFLLNRIRYYVKRQDDGTLRVLRDVDGGASTLLGDVSEFELQYLDRNGRVTSNLSDVVRVRAAIQVGRQGSRLVRDVAIRM
;
A
#
# COMPACT_ATOMS: atom_id res chain seq x y z
N MET A 1 -55.70 -69.60 0.73
CA MET A 1 -57.03 -68.95 0.78
C MET A 1 -56.82 -67.43 0.82
N ARG A 2 -57.34 -66.70 -0.18
CA ARG A 2 -57.38 -65.21 -0.41
C ARG A 2 -56.02 -64.47 -0.47
N ARG A 3 -55.53 -63.94 -1.60
CA ARG A 3 -56.06 -62.98 -2.61
C ARG A 3 -56.19 -61.55 -2.07
N GLY A 4 -55.42 -60.61 -2.63
CA GLY A 4 -55.66 -59.17 -2.48
C GLY A 4 -54.47 -58.28 -2.85
N MET A 5 -54.37 -57.92 -4.14
CA MET A 5 -53.65 -56.74 -4.64
C MET A 5 -54.09 -55.46 -3.89
N VAL A 6 -53.25 -54.42 -3.85
CA VAL A 6 -53.44 -53.18 -4.65
C VAL A 6 -52.33 -52.17 -4.36
N ASN A 7 -51.86 -51.62 -5.46
CA ASN A 7 -50.84 -50.60 -5.70
C ASN A 7 -51.32 -49.20 -5.24
N GLY A 8 -50.42 -48.29 -4.85
CA GLY A 8 -50.84 -46.95 -4.41
C GLY A 8 -49.72 -45.94 -4.24
N SER A 9 -49.11 -45.52 -5.36
CA SER A 9 -48.26 -44.32 -5.47
C SER A 9 -48.94 -43.08 -4.87
N LYS A 10 -48.28 -42.38 -3.94
CA LYS A 10 -48.68 -41.03 -3.50
C LYS A 10 -47.73 -39.99 -4.08
N ALA A 11 -48.21 -39.29 -5.10
CA ALA A 11 -47.63 -38.05 -5.62
C ALA A 11 -47.75 -36.90 -4.59
N PRO A 12 -46.88 -35.87 -4.65
CA PRO A 12 -46.92 -34.75 -3.71
C PRO A 12 -48.18 -33.90 -3.91
N LYS A 13 -48.83 -33.60 -2.78
CA LYS A 13 -50.02 -32.76 -2.66
C LYS A 13 -49.66 -31.33 -3.06
N ARG A 14 -50.03 -30.90 -4.28
CA ARG A 14 -49.96 -29.49 -4.69
C ARG A 14 -50.83 -28.66 -3.75
N MET A 15 -50.22 -27.76 -3.01
CA MET A 15 -50.91 -26.75 -2.22
C MET A 15 -51.46 -25.71 -3.20
N ASN A 16 -52.72 -25.88 -3.60
CA ASN A 16 -53.46 -24.90 -4.38
C ASN A 16 -53.69 -23.67 -3.50
N ILE A 17 -52.93 -22.60 -3.76
CA ILE A 17 -53.32 -21.24 -3.38
C ILE A 17 -54.46 -20.87 -4.31
N GLY A 18 -55.67 -21.22 -3.89
CA GLY A 18 -56.90 -20.78 -4.54
C GLY A 18 -57.09 -19.30 -4.25
N TRP A 19 -56.70 -18.46 -5.21
CA TRP A 19 -57.14 -17.08 -5.23
C TRP A 19 -58.60 -17.09 -5.70
N CYS A 20 -59.53 -17.09 -4.76
CA CYS A 20 -60.93 -16.80 -5.05
C CYS A 20 -61.08 -15.29 -5.28
N LEU A 21 -60.75 -14.82 -6.48
CA LEU A 21 -61.33 -13.57 -6.99
C LEU A 21 -62.75 -13.89 -7.46
N GLY A 22 -63.72 -13.67 -6.57
CA GLY A 22 -65.13 -13.73 -6.91
C GLY A 22 -65.47 -12.66 -7.95
N SER A 23 -66.33 -13.02 -8.90
CA SER A 23 -66.85 -12.15 -9.97
C SER A 23 -67.86 -11.12 -9.45
N ALA A 24 -67.52 -10.37 -8.40
CA ALA A 24 -68.28 -9.23 -7.89
C ALA A 24 -67.38 -7.99 -7.96
N GLY A 25 -67.89 -6.87 -8.49
CA GLY A 25 -67.12 -5.62 -8.58
C GLY A 25 -66.61 -5.17 -7.21
N ALA A 26 -65.43 -4.56 -7.17
CA ALA A 26 -64.85 -4.05 -5.93
C ALA A 26 -65.69 -2.90 -5.35
N SER A 27 -65.99 -2.95 -4.06
CA SER A 27 -66.64 -1.83 -3.38
C SER A 27 -65.64 -0.69 -3.15
N LEU A 28 -66.12 0.56 -3.18
CA LEU A 28 -65.27 1.75 -2.97
C LEU A 28 -64.53 1.71 -1.61
N ILE A 29 -65.15 1.13 -0.57
CA ILE A 29 -64.53 1.00 0.75
C ILE A 29 -63.38 -0.01 0.77
N GLU A 30 -63.50 -1.12 0.03
CA GLU A 30 -62.46 -2.15 -0.07
C GLU A 30 -61.21 -1.61 -0.78
N LEU A 31 -61.40 -0.80 -1.82
CA LEU A 31 -60.30 -0.12 -2.52
C LEU A 31 -59.59 0.91 -1.62
N LEU A 32 -60.35 1.67 -0.82
CA LEU A 32 -59.77 2.62 0.15
C LEU A 32 -58.95 1.91 1.24
N ILE A 33 -59.45 0.78 1.76
CA ILE A 33 -58.74 -0.02 2.75
C ILE A 33 -57.45 -0.60 2.14
N ALA A 34 -57.52 -1.17 0.93
CA ALA A 34 -56.37 -1.73 0.24
C ALA A 34 -55.30 -0.67 -0.04
N MET A 35 -55.69 0.53 -0.48
CA MET A 35 -54.78 1.66 -0.70
C MET A 35 -54.13 2.13 0.60
N ALA A 36 -54.90 2.23 1.70
CA ALA A 36 -54.38 2.63 3.00
C ALA A 36 -53.31 1.64 3.48
N ILE A 37 -53.60 0.34 3.45
CA ILE A 37 -52.64 -0.70 3.86
C ILE A 37 -51.39 -0.69 2.96
N SER A 38 -51.56 -0.55 1.64
CA SER A 38 -50.46 -0.49 0.69
C SER A 38 -49.56 0.72 0.94
N SER A 39 -50.14 1.89 1.23
CA SER A 39 -49.38 3.11 1.51
C SER A 39 -48.51 2.98 2.77
N ILE A 40 -49.05 2.36 3.83
CA ILE A 40 -48.32 2.11 5.08
C ILE A 40 -47.17 1.13 4.83
N ALA A 41 -47.43 0.05 4.09
CA ALA A 41 -46.41 -0.94 3.74
C ALA A 41 -45.28 -0.34 2.91
N ILE A 42 -45.60 0.50 1.90
CA ILE A 42 -44.62 1.19 1.08
C ILE A 42 -43.81 2.19 1.92
N SER A 43 -44.48 2.98 2.76
CA SER A 43 -43.81 3.94 3.66
C SER A 43 -42.81 3.25 4.59
N ALA A 44 -43.22 2.16 5.25
CA ALA A 44 -42.35 1.36 6.09
C ALA A 44 -41.17 0.76 5.30
N SER A 45 -41.42 0.28 4.08
CA SER A 45 -40.38 -0.28 3.20
C SER A 45 -39.35 0.78 2.78
N ILE A 46 -39.81 1.99 2.44
CA ILE A 46 -38.94 3.13 2.12
C ILE A 46 -38.09 3.51 3.33
N HIS A 47 -38.69 3.56 4.53
CA HIS A 47 -37.98 3.87 5.76
C HIS A 47 -36.90 2.82 6.10
N VAL A 48 -37.20 1.53 5.92
CA VAL A 48 -36.21 0.46 6.09
C VAL A 48 -35.11 0.59 5.05
N PHE A 49 -35.44 0.79 3.78
CA PHE A 49 -34.46 0.92 2.72
C PHE A 49 -33.53 2.12 2.92
N SER A 50 -34.06 3.29 3.29
CA SER A 50 -33.27 4.49 3.52
C SER A 50 -32.35 4.35 4.74
N SER A 51 -32.86 3.80 5.85
CA SER A 51 -32.06 3.61 7.06
C SER A 51 -30.98 2.54 6.90
N VAL A 52 -31.28 1.43 6.22
CA VAL A 52 -30.30 0.38 5.90
C VAL A 52 -29.26 0.90 4.90
N GLY A 53 -29.68 1.64 3.87
CA GLY A 53 -28.79 2.20 2.86
C GLY A 53 -27.77 3.19 3.45
N LEU A 54 -28.21 4.08 4.33
CA LEU A 54 -27.33 5.03 5.02
C LEU A 54 -26.30 4.32 5.92
N ARG A 55 -26.75 3.31 6.69
CA ARG A 55 -25.86 2.51 7.55
C ARG A 55 -24.85 1.73 6.72
N PHE A 56 -25.30 1.09 5.65
CA PHE A 56 -24.44 0.32 4.75
C PHE A 56 -23.39 1.20 4.10
N SER A 57 -23.77 2.38 3.59
CA SER A 57 -22.84 3.33 2.97
C SER A 57 -21.76 3.81 3.96
N THR A 58 -22.17 4.14 5.19
CA THR A 58 -21.24 4.59 6.24
C THR A 58 -20.27 3.48 6.65
N GLN A 59 -20.77 2.25 6.82
CA GLN A 59 -19.95 1.08 7.14
C GLN A 59 -18.98 0.75 6.02
N HIS A 60 -19.44 0.79 4.76
CA HIS A 60 -18.61 0.55 3.60
C HIS A 60 -17.50 1.58 3.47
N SER A 61 -17.80 2.87 3.61
CA SER A 61 -16.79 3.94 3.60
C SER A 61 -15.73 3.75 4.69
N THR A 62 -16.16 3.42 5.92
CA THR A 62 -15.23 3.16 7.03
C THR A 62 -14.33 1.94 6.76
N MET A 63 -14.89 0.89 6.15
CA MET A 63 -14.13 -0.30 5.76
C MET A 63 -13.07 0.02 4.72
N VAL A 64 -13.42 0.77 3.67
CA VAL A 64 -12.49 1.19 2.61
C VAL A 64 -11.36 2.03 3.20
N THR A 65 -11.66 3.05 3.99
CA THR A 65 -10.64 3.89 4.64
C THR A 65 -9.69 3.09 5.53
N ASN A 66 -10.21 2.10 6.26
CA ASN A 66 -9.38 1.21 7.08
C ASN A 66 -8.50 0.27 6.25
N GLN A 67 -9.00 -0.19 5.11
CA GLN A 67 -8.22 -1.01 4.18
C GLN A 67 -7.11 -0.20 3.55
N ASP A 68 -7.41 1.01 3.07
CA ASP A 68 -6.41 1.93 2.53
C ASP A 68 -5.34 2.23 3.56
N LEU A 69 -5.72 2.57 4.80
CA LEU A 69 -4.78 2.80 5.90
C LEU A 69 -3.83 1.62 6.12
N ARG A 70 -4.34 0.39 6.11
CA ARG A 70 -3.53 -0.82 6.26
C ARG A 70 -2.55 -0.98 5.10
N LEU A 71 -3.04 -0.87 3.87
CA LEU A 71 -2.22 -0.99 2.66
C LEU A 71 -1.14 0.10 2.60
N GLY A 72 -1.50 1.35 2.88
CA GLY A 72 -0.58 2.48 2.89
C GLY A 72 0.52 2.32 3.95
N LEU A 73 0.16 1.85 5.15
CA LEU A 73 1.13 1.59 6.20
C LEU A 73 2.02 0.38 5.89
N ASP A 74 1.49 -0.67 5.27
CA ASP A 74 2.27 -1.83 4.84
C ASP A 74 3.28 -1.45 3.76
N VAL A 75 2.88 -0.64 2.76
CA VAL A 75 3.78 -0.09 1.74
C VAL A 75 4.89 0.73 2.41
N LEU A 76 4.55 1.71 3.24
CA LEU A 76 5.54 2.53 3.98
C LEU A 76 6.51 1.67 4.77
N CYS A 77 6.00 0.72 5.57
CA CYS A 77 6.85 -0.13 6.40
C CYS A 77 7.72 -1.06 5.56
N SER A 78 7.20 -1.61 4.45
CA SER A 78 7.99 -2.46 3.56
C SER A 78 9.15 -1.72 2.92
N GLU A 79 8.95 -0.44 2.54
CA GLU A 79 9.99 0.38 1.92
C GLU A 79 11.00 0.90 2.95
N VAL A 80 10.54 1.36 4.11
CA VAL A 80 11.43 1.77 5.21
C VAL A 80 12.30 0.60 5.69
N ARG A 81 11.80 -0.64 5.64
CA ARG A 81 12.62 -1.83 5.93
C ARG A 81 13.81 -1.97 4.99
N LEU A 82 13.71 -1.47 3.76
CA LEU A 82 14.77 -1.49 2.75
C LEU A 82 15.67 -0.24 2.82
N ALA A 83 15.37 0.71 3.70
CA ALA A 83 16.25 1.85 3.94
C ALA A 83 17.64 1.35 4.36
N GLY A 84 18.69 2.01 3.87
CA GLY A 84 20.06 1.57 4.12
C GLY A 84 20.48 0.28 3.42
N GLY A 85 19.64 -0.28 2.53
CA GLY A 85 20.01 -1.44 1.73
C GLY A 85 21.28 -1.18 0.90
N GLY A 86 22.34 -1.90 1.25
CA GLY A 86 23.66 -1.78 0.61
C GLY A 86 24.62 -0.81 1.32
N LEU A 87 24.22 -0.10 2.36
CA LEU A 87 25.16 0.65 3.19
C LEU A 87 25.94 -0.31 4.10
N LEU A 88 27.25 -0.13 4.19
CA LEU A 88 28.06 -0.86 5.16
C LEU A 88 28.05 -0.10 6.49
N GLY A 89 28.03 -0.86 7.59
CA GLY A 89 27.74 -0.34 8.93
C GLY A 89 28.52 0.94 9.28
N GLY A 90 27.79 2.04 9.49
CA GLY A 90 28.34 3.35 9.86
C GLY A 90 27.62 4.51 9.16
N ASP A 91 27.14 4.29 7.94
CA ASP A 91 26.40 5.31 7.19
C ASP A 91 24.95 5.44 7.65
N SER A 92 24.43 6.66 7.64
CA SER A 92 23.04 6.94 7.98
C SER A 92 22.09 6.34 6.94
N PRO A 93 21.09 5.53 7.33
CA PRO A 93 20.08 5.01 6.41
C PRO A 93 19.13 6.09 5.87
N PHE A 94 19.09 7.27 6.50
CA PHE A 94 18.18 8.36 6.15
C PHE A 94 18.92 9.63 5.71
N LEU A 95 18.39 10.27 4.67
CA LEU A 95 18.77 11.62 4.24
C LEU A 95 18.01 12.69 5.03
N LYS A 96 16.76 12.39 5.39
CA LYS A 96 15.93 13.22 6.26
C LYS A 96 15.10 12.33 7.17
N ALA A 97 14.96 12.78 8.41
CA ALA A 97 14.16 12.11 9.41
C ALA A 97 13.54 13.15 10.36
N LYS A 98 12.30 13.51 10.06
CA LYS A 98 11.45 14.41 10.84
C LYS A 98 10.18 13.67 11.24
N ALA A 99 9.45 14.22 12.20
CA ALA A 99 8.20 13.63 12.67
C ALA A 99 7.16 13.44 11.54
N ASP A 100 7.18 14.27 10.50
CA ASP A 100 6.20 14.27 9.40
C ASP A 100 6.82 14.04 8.01
N GLU A 101 8.13 13.77 7.95
CA GLU A 101 8.88 13.61 6.70
C GLU A 101 10.04 12.63 6.88
N ILE A 102 10.14 11.65 5.99
CA ILE A 102 11.28 10.73 5.92
C ILE A 102 11.77 10.58 4.50
N GLU A 103 13.09 10.54 4.33
CA GLU A 103 13.73 10.43 3.03
C GLU A 103 14.93 9.49 3.09
N PHE A 104 15.01 8.55 2.16
CA PHE A 104 16.06 7.52 2.11
C PHE A 104 16.24 6.94 0.71
N PHE A 105 17.28 6.14 0.55
CA PHE A 105 17.47 5.31 -0.64
C PHE A 105 17.10 3.85 -0.35
N ALA A 106 16.47 3.20 -1.32
CA ALA A 106 16.17 1.78 -1.26
C ALA A 106 16.15 1.15 -2.66
N ASN A 107 16.44 -0.15 -2.73
CA ASN A 107 16.34 -0.94 -3.95
C ASN A 107 14.91 -1.48 -4.11
N LEU A 108 14.00 -0.70 -4.72
CA LEU A 108 12.59 -1.12 -4.86
C LEU A 108 12.39 -2.23 -5.89
N SER A 109 13.22 -2.27 -6.94
CA SER A 109 13.14 -3.28 -7.99
C SER A 109 13.85 -4.59 -7.64
N GLY A 110 14.64 -4.60 -6.57
CA GLY A 110 15.58 -5.69 -6.28
C GLY A 110 16.67 -5.82 -7.34
N ALA A 111 16.89 -4.79 -8.17
CA ALA A 111 17.86 -4.84 -9.25
C ALA A 111 19.28 -4.72 -8.70
N SER A 112 20.07 -5.76 -8.92
CA SER A 112 21.49 -5.81 -8.56
C SER A 112 22.27 -6.54 -9.63
N THR A 113 23.56 -6.22 -9.75
CA THR A 113 24.49 -6.90 -10.64
C THR A 113 25.85 -6.98 -9.98
N THR A 114 26.81 -7.63 -10.64
CA THR A 114 28.19 -7.72 -10.16
C THR A 114 29.16 -7.31 -11.24
N LEU A 115 30.27 -6.68 -10.84
CA LEU A 115 31.37 -6.40 -11.75
C LEU A 115 31.98 -7.70 -12.29
N THR A 116 32.17 -7.80 -13.61
CA THR A 116 32.82 -8.95 -14.26
C THR A 116 34.33 -8.81 -14.33
N GLN A 117 34.83 -7.57 -14.28
CA GLN A 117 36.26 -7.25 -14.21
C GLN A 117 36.50 -6.11 -13.23
N VAL A 118 37.78 -5.83 -12.96
CA VAL A 118 38.19 -4.72 -12.11
C VAL A 118 37.79 -3.39 -12.76
N ALA A 119 37.13 -2.52 -12.00
CA ALA A 119 36.91 -1.13 -12.40
C ALA A 119 38.06 -0.27 -11.86
N GLU A 120 38.95 0.15 -12.76
CA GLU A 120 40.08 1.03 -12.43
C GLU A 120 39.62 2.45 -12.10
N VAL A 121 40.46 3.22 -11.41
CA VAL A 121 40.24 4.64 -11.13
C VAL A 121 40.12 5.44 -12.43
N GLY A 122 39.20 6.41 -12.49
CA GLY A 122 38.99 7.29 -13.63
C GLY A 122 38.18 6.68 -14.77
N ARG A 123 37.63 5.46 -14.61
CA ARG A 123 36.77 4.82 -15.60
C ARG A 123 35.32 5.25 -15.40
N GLN A 124 34.60 5.43 -16.50
CA GLN A 124 33.15 5.66 -16.51
C GLN A 124 32.35 4.44 -16.98
N GLU A 125 33.01 3.45 -17.59
CA GLU A 125 32.36 2.22 -18.03
C GLU A 125 32.67 1.10 -17.05
N LEU A 126 31.62 0.54 -16.47
CA LEU A 126 31.66 -0.59 -15.56
C LEU A 126 31.18 -1.83 -16.32
N SER A 127 32.02 -2.85 -16.43
CA SER A 127 31.60 -4.12 -17.02
C SER A 127 30.93 -4.97 -15.96
N VAL A 128 29.71 -5.41 -16.27
CA VAL A 128 28.80 -6.09 -15.34
C VAL A 128 28.26 -7.36 -15.95
N ASP A 129 27.67 -8.21 -15.12
CA ASP A 129 27.04 -9.46 -15.57
C ASP A 129 25.74 -9.19 -16.33
N GLU A 130 24.83 -8.42 -15.72
CA GLU A 130 23.60 -7.93 -16.33
C GLU A 130 23.35 -6.45 -15.97
N GLY A 131 23.00 -5.62 -16.94
CA GLY A 131 22.71 -4.19 -16.73
C GLY A 131 21.56 -3.67 -17.57
N ALA A 132 20.91 -4.51 -18.38
CA ALA A 132 19.81 -4.09 -19.24
C ALA A 132 18.59 -3.64 -18.43
N GLY A 133 17.87 -2.65 -18.97
CA GLY A 133 16.63 -2.15 -18.38
C GLY A 133 16.84 -1.23 -17.19
N TRP A 134 18.09 -0.85 -16.87
CA TRP A 134 18.40 0.12 -15.82
C TRP A 134 18.33 1.54 -16.41
N PRO A 135 17.36 2.38 -16.02
CA PRO A 135 17.17 3.68 -16.65
C PRO A 135 18.30 4.67 -16.32
N LYS A 136 18.62 5.55 -17.28
CA LYS A 136 19.50 6.71 -17.09
C LYS A 136 19.06 7.52 -15.88
N GLY A 137 20.05 8.07 -15.15
CA GLY A 137 19.83 8.97 -14.03
C GLY A 137 19.51 8.27 -12.70
N LYS A 138 19.39 6.94 -12.67
CA LYS A 138 19.23 6.19 -11.42
C LYS A 138 20.50 6.22 -10.57
N GLN A 139 20.32 6.22 -9.26
CA GLN A 139 21.41 6.14 -8.30
C GLN A 139 21.93 4.71 -8.24
N LEU A 140 23.25 4.60 -8.18
CA LEU A 140 23.96 3.36 -8.04
C LEU A 140 24.76 3.36 -6.75
N LEU A 141 24.81 2.20 -6.12
CA LEU A 141 25.72 1.94 -5.01
C LEU A 141 26.62 0.77 -5.40
N VAL A 142 27.91 1.04 -5.51
CA VAL A 142 28.94 0.04 -5.84
C VAL A 142 29.62 -0.37 -4.56
N CYS A 143 29.54 -1.65 -4.20
CA CYS A 143 29.96 -2.17 -2.91
C CYS A 143 30.99 -3.29 -3.05
N THR A 144 32.02 -3.22 -2.22
CA THR A 144 32.91 -4.35 -1.90
C THR A 144 32.48 -4.97 -0.58
N ALA A 145 33.28 -5.89 -0.05
CA ALA A 145 33.09 -6.44 1.28
C ALA A 145 33.28 -5.41 2.42
N VAL A 146 33.93 -4.27 2.15
CA VAL A 146 34.39 -3.34 3.20
C VAL A 146 34.00 -1.87 2.97
N HIS A 147 33.71 -1.46 1.73
CA HIS A 147 33.27 -0.09 1.44
C HIS A 147 32.20 -0.06 0.34
N CYS A 148 31.42 1.02 0.29
CA CYS A 148 30.53 1.31 -0.83
C CYS A 148 30.71 2.75 -1.31
N ALA A 149 30.53 2.97 -2.61
CA ALA A 149 30.56 4.30 -3.21
C ALA A 149 29.33 4.57 -4.06
N TRP A 150 28.85 5.80 -3.95
CA TRP A 150 27.71 6.30 -4.72
C TRP A 150 28.12 6.71 -6.13
N ASN A 151 27.23 6.45 -7.09
CA ASN A 151 27.32 6.99 -8.44
C ASN A 151 25.93 7.10 -9.07
N GLN A 152 25.87 7.52 -10.34
CA GLN A 152 24.63 7.65 -11.08
C GLN A 152 24.82 7.13 -12.51
N LEU A 153 23.78 6.53 -13.09
CA LEU A 153 23.80 6.12 -14.49
C LEU A 153 23.80 7.33 -15.44
N ALA A 154 24.82 7.42 -16.29
CA ALA A 154 24.92 8.44 -17.34
C ALA A 154 24.05 8.14 -18.57
N ALA A 155 23.76 6.86 -18.80
CA ALA A 155 22.93 6.35 -19.89
C ALA A 155 22.13 5.13 -19.43
N ASP A 156 21.16 4.71 -20.23
CA ASP A 156 20.45 3.45 -19.98
C ASP A 156 21.46 2.28 -19.98
N GLY A 157 21.32 1.41 -18.99
CA GLY A 157 22.19 0.26 -18.82
C GLY A 157 22.09 -0.70 -20.01
N ARG A 158 23.25 -1.22 -20.40
CA ARG A 158 23.38 -2.25 -21.45
C ARG A 158 23.61 -3.59 -20.79
N LYS A 159 23.39 -4.67 -21.56
CA LYS A 159 23.48 -6.05 -21.06
C LYS A 159 24.71 -6.32 -20.20
N GLN A 160 25.90 -5.89 -20.62
CA GLN A 160 27.16 -6.17 -19.89
C GLN A 160 27.92 -4.90 -19.52
N THR A 161 27.28 -3.73 -19.57
CA THR A 161 27.98 -2.46 -19.35
C THR A 161 27.04 -1.44 -18.74
N LEU A 162 27.51 -0.80 -17.67
CA LEU A 162 26.89 0.39 -17.09
C LEU A 162 27.83 1.57 -17.30
N THR A 163 27.30 2.68 -17.80
CA THR A 163 28.07 3.94 -17.91
C THR A 163 27.67 4.86 -16.77
N VAL A 164 28.63 5.27 -15.96
CA VAL A 164 28.42 6.15 -14.81
C VAL A 164 28.77 7.60 -15.11
N VAL A 165 28.08 8.53 -14.45
CA VAL A 165 28.28 9.98 -14.63
C VAL A 165 29.65 10.40 -14.14
N THR A 166 29.97 10.06 -12.89
CA THR A 166 31.24 10.42 -12.28
C THR A 166 32.22 9.27 -12.49
N PRO A 167 33.44 9.51 -13.04
CA PRO A 167 34.46 8.48 -13.10
C PRO A 167 34.72 7.88 -11.72
N THR A 168 34.99 6.58 -11.66
CA THR A 168 35.34 5.87 -10.43
C THR A 168 36.49 6.56 -9.70
N ALA A 169 36.23 7.05 -8.49
CA ALA A 169 37.26 7.71 -7.68
C ALA A 169 38.26 6.71 -7.08
N GLU A 170 37.85 5.46 -6.97
CA GLU A 170 38.63 4.35 -6.40
C GLU A 170 38.50 3.10 -7.27
N GLN A 171 39.35 2.11 -6.99
CA GLN A 171 39.35 0.84 -7.71
C GLN A 171 38.35 -0.13 -7.07
N PHE A 172 37.49 -0.74 -7.89
CA PHE A 172 36.60 -1.82 -7.44
C PHE A 172 37.05 -3.16 -8.02
N PRO A 173 37.30 -4.19 -7.19
CA PRO A 173 37.64 -5.52 -7.68
C PRO A 173 36.47 -6.16 -8.45
N ALA A 174 36.79 -7.14 -9.29
CA ALA A 174 35.77 -8.00 -9.88
C ALA A 174 34.92 -8.65 -8.77
N ARG A 175 33.66 -8.95 -9.08
CA ARG A 175 32.62 -9.44 -8.15
C ARG A 175 32.13 -8.44 -7.11
N SER A 176 32.54 -7.17 -7.17
CA SER A 176 31.89 -6.12 -6.40
C SER A 176 30.41 -6.03 -6.80
N ALA A 177 29.52 -5.88 -5.83
CA ALA A 177 28.09 -5.78 -6.05
C ALA A 177 27.73 -4.35 -6.47
N ILE A 178 26.76 -4.22 -7.36
CA ILE A 178 26.18 -2.94 -7.76
C ILE A 178 24.67 -3.02 -7.55
N PHE A 179 24.12 -2.08 -6.81
CA PHE A 179 22.69 -1.96 -6.56
C PHE A 179 22.13 -0.73 -7.25
N LEU A 180 20.98 -0.89 -7.90
CA LEU A 180 20.18 0.23 -8.38
C LEU A 180 19.28 0.72 -7.24
N LEU A 181 19.35 2.01 -6.92
CA LEU A 181 18.61 2.59 -5.81
C LEU A 181 17.65 3.68 -6.28
N ASN A 182 16.52 3.77 -5.58
CA ASN A 182 15.51 4.80 -5.73
C ASN A 182 15.57 5.74 -4.54
N ARG A 183 15.43 7.05 -4.78
CA ARG A 183 15.19 8.03 -3.74
C ARG A 183 13.71 8.02 -3.38
N ILE A 184 13.42 7.71 -2.12
CA ILE A 184 12.04 7.62 -1.62
C ILE A 184 11.86 8.69 -0.57
N ARG A 185 10.73 9.40 -0.66
CA ARG A 185 10.32 10.41 0.31
C ARG A 185 8.86 10.22 0.68
N TYR A 186 8.59 10.10 1.97
CA TYR A 186 7.25 10.23 2.50
C TYR A 186 7.12 11.55 3.23
N TYR A 187 6.05 12.28 2.98
CA TYR A 187 5.81 13.57 3.62
C TYR A 187 4.33 13.91 3.66
N VAL A 188 3.97 14.79 4.59
CA VAL A 188 2.60 15.27 4.73
C VAL A 188 2.38 16.56 3.94
N LYS A 189 1.23 16.67 3.28
CA LYS A 189 0.75 17.93 2.69
C LYS A 189 -0.63 18.27 3.23
N ARG A 190 -0.81 19.51 3.67
CA ARG A 190 -2.11 20.04 4.07
C ARG A 190 -2.94 20.43 2.84
N GLN A 191 -4.22 20.13 2.90
CA GLN A 191 -5.23 20.46 1.90
C GLN A 191 -5.94 21.77 2.26
N ASP A 192 -6.64 22.36 1.29
CA ASP A 192 -7.42 23.59 1.48
C ASP A 192 -8.59 23.41 2.48
N ASP A 193 -9.12 22.18 2.60
CA ASP A 193 -10.16 21.82 3.57
C ASP A 193 -9.62 21.53 4.99
N GLY A 194 -8.30 21.67 5.19
CA GLY A 194 -7.62 21.44 6.46
C GLY A 194 -7.27 19.98 6.75
N THR A 195 -7.64 19.02 5.89
CA THR A 195 -7.20 17.63 5.99
C THR A 195 -5.75 17.45 5.55
N LEU A 196 -5.10 16.37 5.96
CA LEU A 196 -3.74 16.04 5.55
C LEU A 196 -3.76 14.89 4.54
N ARG A 197 -2.77 14.87 3.64
CA ARG A 197 -2.45 13.72 2.80
C ARG A 197 -1.02 13.29 3.05
N VAL A 198 -0.82 11.98 3.16
CA VAL A 198 0.52 11.39 3.12
C VAL A 198 0.86 11.14 1.67
N LEU A 199 1.91 11.79 1.19
CA LEU A 199 2.45 11.58 -0.14
C LEU A 199 3.62 10.61 -0.09
N ARG A 200 3.74 9.82 -1.15
CA ARG A 200 4.89 9.00 -1.48
C ARG A 200 5.50 9.51 -2.78
N ASP A 201 6.74 9.93 -2.72
CA ASP A 201 7.53 10.41 -3.85
C ASP A 201 8.69 9.44 -4.10
N VAL A 202 8.76 8.94 -5.33
CA VAL A 202 9.84 8.07 -5.79
C VAL A 202 10.52 8.71 -6.98
N ASP A 203 11.80 9.04 -6.82
CA ASP A 203 12.62 9.69 -7.83
C ASP A 203 12.00 10.97 -8.44
N GLY A 204 11.21 11.72 -7.66
CA GLY A 204 10.51 12.93 -8.09
C GLY A 204 9.06 12.70 -8.54
N GLY A 205 8.63 11.44 -8.64
CA GLY A 205 7.25 11.07 -8.93
C GLY A 205 6.38 11.00 -7.67
N ALA A 206 5.76 12.13 -7.31
CA ALA A 206 4.86 12.19 -6.14
C ALA A 206 3.46 11.61 -6.43
N SER A 207 2.98 10.78 -5.51
CA SER A 207 1.65 10.18 -5.51
C SER A 207 1.02 10.26 -4.12
N THR A 208 -0.31 10.29 -4.05
CA THR A 208 -1.02 10.21 -2.75
C THR A 208 -1.00 8.76 -2.28
N LEU A 209 -0.42 8.51 -1.11
CA LEU A 209 -0.47 7.21 -0.45
C LEU A 209 -1.75 7.06 0.37
N LEU A 210 -2.07 8.08 1.18
CA LEU A 210 -3.25 8.12 2.04
C LEU A 210 -3.87 9.52 2.03
N GLY A 211 -5.18 9.57 1.88
CA GLY A 211 -6.00 10.77 2.03
C GLY A 211 -6.70 10.83 3.39
N ASP A 212 -7.30 11.98 3.70
CA ASP A 212 -8.06 12.22 4.94
C ASP A 212 -7.30 11.86 6.22
N VAL A 213 -6.00 12.16 6.23
CA VAL A 213 -5.13 11.91 7.38
C VAL A 213 -5.33 13.05 8.38
N SER A 214 -5.50 12.70 9.65
CA SER A 214 -5.58 13.65 10.77
C SER A 214 -4.27 13.72 11.55
N GLU A 215 -3.50 12.63 11.58
CA GLU A 215 -2.21 12.55 12.24
C GLU A 215 -1.25 11.64 11.44
N PHE A 216 -0.01 12.07 11.28
CA PHE A 216 1.09 11.25 10.76
C PHE A 216 2.35 11.61 11.55
N GLU A 217 2.91 10.62 12.25
CA GLU A 217 4.06 10.79 13.11
C GLU A 217 5.07 9.67 12.89
N LEU A 218 6.34 10.04 12.80
CA LEU A 218 7.49 9.17 12.69
C LEU A 218 8.40 9.37 13.90
N GLN A 219 8.72 8.28 14.57
CA GLN A 219 9.70 8.25 15.66
C GLN A 219 10.86 7.35 15.27
N TYR A 220 12.08 7.82 15.53
CA TYR A 220 13.32 7.14 15.16
C TYR A 220 13.96 6.54 16.40
N LEU A 221 14.17 5.23 16.40
CA LEU A 221 14.58 4.47 17.57
C LEU A 221 15.96 3.86 17.37
N ASP A 222 16.79 3.99 18.40
CA ASP A 222 18.11 3.38 18.48
C ASP A 222 18.03 1.87 18.80
N ARG A 223 19.19 1.21 18.91
CA ARG A 223 19.29 -0.22 19.26
C ARG A 223 18.71 -0.57 20.63
N ASN A 224 18.63 0.41 21.54
CA ASN A 224 18.07 0.26 22.88
C ASN A 224 16.57 0.59 22.92
N GLY A 225 15.97 0.96 21.78
CA GLY A 225 14.57 1.36 21.68
C GLY A 225 14.30 2.79 22.19
N ARG A 226 15.33 3.62 22.34
CA ARG A 226 15.20 5.03 22.73
C ARG A 226 15.05 5.90 21.50
N VAL A 227 14.26 6.97 21.63
CA VAL A 227 14.15 7.97 20.57
C VAL A 227 15.50 8.66 20.40
N THR A 228 15.98 8.74 19.16
CA THR A 228 17.25 9.40 18.82
C THR A 228 17.05 10.37 17.67
N SER A 229 17.80 11.47 17.71
CA SER A 229 17.96 12.40 16.58
C SER A 229 19.22 12.12 15.77
N ASN A 230 20.10 11.22 16.24
CA ASN A 230 21.27 10.81 15.49
C ASN A 230 20.88 9.74 14.48
N LEU A 231 20.93 10.09 13.20
CA LEU A 231 20.43 9.23 12.12
C LEU A 231 21.24 7.94 11.95
N SER A 232 22.54 7.98 12.22
CA SER A 232 23.41 6.80 12.16
C SER A 232 23.10 5.76 13.24
N ASP A 233 22.43 6.16 14.32
CA ASP A 233 22.05 5.24 15.42
C ASP A 233 20.69 4.58 15.19
N VAL A 234 19.92 5.06 14.20
CA VAL A 234 18.55 4.60 13.96
C VAL A 234 18.57 3.19 13.38
N VAL A 235 17.89 2.27 14.07
CA VAL A 235 17.72 0.89 13.61
C VAL A 235 16.25 0.50 13.42
N ARG A 236 15.34 1.35 13.90
CA ARG A 236 13.90 1.14 13.82
C ARG A 236 13.17 2.46 13.67
N VAL A 237 12.11 2.46 12.87
CA VAL A 237 11.18 3.58 12.75
C VAL A 237 9.83 3.12 13.28
N ARG A 238 9.19 3.94 14.10
CA ARG A 238 7.80 3.77 14.50
C ARG A 238 6.96 4.77 13.72
N ALA A 239 6.04 4.26 12.91
CA ALA A 239 5.10 5.06 12.15
C ALA A 239 3.71 4.98 12.80
N ALA A 240 3.13 6.13 13.13
CA ALA A 240 1.77 6.27 13.60
C ALA A 240 0.96 7.08 12.59
N ILE A 241 -0.17 6.55 12.16
CA ILE A 241 -1.07 7.20 11.21
C ILE A 241 -2.51 7.12 11.73
N GLN A 242 -3.21 8.25 11.72
CA GLN A 242 -4.63 8.34 12.00
C GLN A 242 -5.35 8.95 10.79
N VAL A 243 -6.45 8.33 10.38
CA VAL A 243 -7.34 8.81 9.31
C VAL A 243 -8.68 9.22 9.91
N GLY A 244 -9.24 10.32 9.42
CA GLY A 244 -10.44 10.97 9.95
C GLY A 244 -10.25 11.56 11.35
N ARG A 245 -11.15 12.47 11.76
CA ARG A 245 -11.08 13.15 13.07
C ARG A 245 -11.33 12.25 14.28
N GLN A 246 -12.02 11.13 14.09
CA GLN A 246 -12.33 10.12 15.11
C GLN A 246 -12.10 8.69 14.56
N GLY A 247 -11.36 8.58 13.46
CA GLY A 247 -11.17 7.30 12.77
C GLY A 247 -10.02 6.49 13.34
N SER A 248 -9.68 5.42 12.63
CA SER A 248 -8.69 4.45 13.10
C SER A 248 -7.29 5.02 13.15
N ARG A 249 -6.59 4.75 14.25
CA ARG A 249 -5.16 4.97 14.40
C ARG A 249 -4.43 3.63 14.31
N LEU A 250 -3.42 3.55 13.45
CA LEU A 250 -2.51 2.41 13.40
C LEU A 250 -1.09 2.85 13.73
N VAL A 251 -0.41 2.01 14.50
CA VAL A 251 1.01 2.17 14.83
C VAL A 251 1.75 0.92 14.40
N ARG A 252 2.89 1.10 13.76
CA ARG A 252 3.79 0.02 13.33
C ARG A 252 5.23 0.38 13.60
N ASP A 253 5.95 -0.61 14.12
CA ASP A 253 7.39 -0.58 14.30
C ASP A 253 8.03 -1.35 13.14
N VAL A 254 8.93 -0.71 12.41
CA VAL A 254 9.70 -1.31 11.32
C VAL A 254 11.18 -1.27 11.65
N ALA A 255 11.79 -2.44 11.73
CA ALA A 255 13.25 -2.57 11.79
C ALA A 255 13.84 -2.38 10.38
N ILE A 256 14.97 -1.68 10.32
CA ILE A 256 15.72 -1.41 9.09
C ILE A 256 16.64 -2.60 8.82
N ARG A 257 16.73 -3.04 7.56
CA ARG A 257 17.74 -4.02 7.14
C ARG A 257 19.06 -3.29 6.84
N MET A 258 19.96 -3.33 7.82
CA MET A 258 21.37 -3.04 7.63
C MET A 258 22.12 -4.33 7.32
#